data_AF-A0A196SJC8-F1
#
_entry.id   AF-A0A196SJC8-F1
#
_cell.length_a   1.000
_cell.length_b   1.000
_cell.length_c   1.000
_cell.angle_alpha   90.00
_cell.angle_beta   90.00
_cell.angle_gamma   90.00
#
_symmetry.space_group_name_H-M   'P 1'
#
loop_
_entity.id
_entity.type
_entity.pdbx_description
1 polymer ?
#
loop_
_entity_poly.entity_id
_entity_poly.type
_entity_poly.pdbx_seq_one_letter_code
_entity_poly.pdbx_strand_id
1 'polypeptide(L)'
;MFCSVCDREIKEFAFGPCNHKDMCSICLLHWKLLYNDNKCPTCKEDLNSLVVTTDGNKDYDTIKNGKETAYDEEYDIYFESEGLRKAYRDRLGMRCPICYKNFLADPKKSNPKFKTTKDLENHVKDVHKLILCDLCLKGLKVFPYEMKCYTDKEYFRHLNYGLQDPELDYVADPHPLCPFCKRRIFNEKELISHKEHSHQHCIFCPPEKNAYFKSRSELMAHYRKEHYV
;
A
#
# COMPACT_ATOMS: atom_id res chain seq x y z
N MET A 1 18.55 11.07 15.16
CA MET A 1 17.12 11.49 15.31
C MET A 1 16.26 10.31 14.87
N PHE A 2 15.16 9.99 15.58
CA PHE A 2 14.28 8.85 15.27
C PHE A 2 12.99 9.31 14.59
N CYS A 3 12.45 8.49 13.70
CA CYS A 3 11.20 8.76 12.99
C CYS A 3 9.99 8.57 13.91
N SER A 4 9.11 9.56 13.96
CA SER A 4 7.87 9.54 14.77
C SER A 4 6.86 8.45 14.38
N VAL A 5 7.01 7.82 13.20
CA VAL A 5 6.08 6.80 12.69
C VAL A 5 6.64 5.39 12.80
N CYS A 6 7.88 5.16 12.36
CA CYS A 6 8.46 3.81 12.34
C CYS A 6 9.49 3.55 13.46
N ASP A 7 9.76 4.55 14.31
CA ASP A 7 10.68 4.49 15.45
C ASP A 7 12.12 4.05 15.10
N ARG A 8 12.51 4.20 13.83
CA ARG A 8 13.87 3.94 13.33
C ARG A 8 14.67 5.23 13.22
N GLU A 9 15.98 5.11 13.28
CA GLU A 9 16.90 6.21 13.01
C GLU A 9 16.68 6.75 11.58
N ILE A 10 16.53 8.08 11.47
CA ILE A 10 16.33 8.75 10.19
C ILE A 10 17.68 8.85 9.47
N LYS A 11 17.81 8.10 8.37
CA LYS A 11 18.95 8.20 7.44
C LYS A 11 18.73 9.26 6.36
N GLU A 12 17.49 9.39 5.93
CA GLU A 12 17.03 10.28 4.87
C GLU A 12 15.79 11.00 5.40
N PHE A 13 15.89 12.32 5.50
CA PHE A 13 14.80 13.19 5.90
C PHE A 13 13.97 13.54 4.67
N ALA A 14 12.65 13.54 4.82
CA ALA A 14 11.78 14.22 3.87
C ALA A 14 10.86 15.19 4.61
N PHE A 15 10.64 16.35 4.00
CA PHE A 15 9.80 17.40 4.58
C PHE A 15 9.39 18.41 3.51
N GLY A 16 8.35 19.20 3.82
CA GLY A 16 7.89 20.30 2.95
C GLY A 16 8.38 21.67 3.44
N PRO A 17 7.80 22.76 2.92
CA PRO A 17 8.15 24.14 3.29
C PRO A 17 8.07 24.42 4.81
N CYS A 18 7.20 23.71 5.53
CA CYS A 18 7.06 23.81 6.99
C CYS A 18 8.28 23.31 7.78
N ASN A 19 9.26 22.67 7.14
CA ASN A 19 10.51 22.20 7.76
C ASN A 19 10.35 21.24 8.96
N HIS A 20 9.20 20.57 9.12
CA HIS A 20 9.05 19.49 10.10
C HIS A 20 9.80 18.23 9.64
N LYS A 21 10.85 17.85 10.38
CA LYS A 21 11.78 16.74 10.06
C LYS A 21 11.64 15.54 10.99
N ASP A 22 10.45 15.37 11.58
CA ASP A 22 10.13 14.30 12.53
C ASP A 22 9.90 12.94 11.86
N MET A 23 9.76 12.90 10.53
CA MET A 23 9.55 11.68 9.76
C MET A 23 10.73 11.35 8.85
N CYS A 24 11.02 10.06 8.70
CA CYS A 24 11.89 9.61 7.64
C CYS A 24 11.20 9.74 6.28
N SER A 25 12.01 9.77 5.25
CA SER A 25 11.56 9.88 3.88
C SER A 25 10.56 8.82 3.44
N ILE A 26 10.77 7.55 3.82
CA ILE A 26 9.87 6.46 3.43
C ILE A 26 8.48 6.66 4.00
N CYS A 27 8.37 6.96 5.31
CA CYS A 27 7.10 7.17 5.97
C CYS A 27 6.34 8.38 5.39
N LEU A 28 7.05 9.49 5.09
CA LEU A 28 6.40 10.67 4.50
C LEU A 28 5.99 10.42 3.05
N LEU A 29 6.74 9.60 2.30
CA LEU A 29 6.35 9.20 0.94
C LEU A 29 5.16 8.24 0.94
N HIS A 30 5.05 7.32 1.91
CA HIS A 30 3.82 6.55 2.07
C HIS A 30 2.63 7.48 2.30
N TRP A 31 2.77 8.45 3.20
CA TRP A 31 1.75 9.45 3.49
C TRP A 31 1.31 10.22 2.23
N LYS A 32 2.26 10.81 1.52
CA LYS A 32 1.96 11.62 0.32
C LYS A 32 1.45 10.75 -0.84
N LEU A 33 2.17 9.68 -1.17
CA LEU A 33 1.95 8.94 -2.44
C LEU A 33 0.91 7.83 -2.33
N LEU A 34 0.75 7.19 -1.16
CA LEU A 34 -0.14 6.03 -1.01
C LEU A 34 -1.44 6.40 -0.30
N TYR A 35 -1.38 7.23 0.73
CA TYR A 35 -2.57 7.77 1.40
C TYR A 35 -3.19 8.95 0.65
N ASN A 36 -2.46 9.54 -0.32
CA ASN A 36 -2.90 10.71 -1.07
C ASN A 36 -3.27 11.88 -0.15
N ASP A 37 -2.55 12.01 0.97
CA ASP A 37 -2.70 13.13 1.90
C ASP A 37 -1.50 14.07 1.73
N ASN A 38 -1.80 15.25 1.19
CA ASN A 38 -0.81 16.29 0.93
C ASN A 38 -0.61 17.22 2.13
N LYS A 39 -1.04 16.87 3.34
CA LYS A 39 -0.83 17.69 4.54
C LYS A 39 0.30 17.17 5.39
N CYS A 40 1.06 18.08 5.98
CA CYS A 40 2.10 17.77 6.96
C CYS A 40 1.46 17.03 8.14
N PRO A 41 1.92 15.81 8.49
CA PRO A 41 1.37 15.07 9.62
C PRO A 41 1.43 15.84 10.95
N THR A 42 2.44 16.69 11.11
CA THR A 42 2.73 17.49 12.32
C THR A 42 1.89 18.77 12.41
N CYS A 43 1.98 19.68 11.42
CA CYS A 43 1.32 20.99 11.49
C CYS A 43 0.08 21.15 10.58
N LYS A 44 -0.23 20.16 9.75
CA LYS A 44 -1.35 20.16 8.78
C LYS A 44 -1.25 21.17 7.64
N GLU A 45 -0.13 21.87 7.48
CA GLU A 45 0.14 22.70 6.30
C GLU A 45 0.28 21.85 5.03
N ASP A 46 -0.03 22.44 3.87
CA ASP A 46 0.06 21.75 2.59
C ASP A 46 1.53 21.49 2.18
N LEU A 47 1.83 20.22 1.94
CA LEU A 47 3.06 19.69 1.38
C LEU A 47 3.01 19.76 -0.15
N ASN A 48 2.90 20.98 -0.69
CA ASN A 48 2.81 21.20 -2.13
C ASN A 48 3.93 20.47 -2.88
N SER A 49 5.18 20.62 -2.43
CA SER A 49 6.33 19.83 -2.87
C SER A 49 7.17 19.36 -1.68
N LEU A 50 7.89 18.26 -1.86
CA LEU A 50 8.77 17.70 -0.82
C LEU A 50 10.23 17.89 -1.18
N VAL A 51 11.09 17.99 -0.17
CA VAL A 51 12.53 17.78 -0.31
C VAL A 51 12.93 16.46 0.35
N VAL A 52 13.97 15.82 -0.17
CA VAL A 52 14.64 14.68 0.47
C VAL A 52 16.13 14.96 0.57
N THR A 53 16.70 14.75 1.76
CA THR A 53 18.11 14.98 2.07
C THR A 53 18.63 13.97 3.09
N THR A 54 19.93 13.72 3.08
CA THR A 54 20.65 12.99 4.13
C THR A 54 21.13 13.92 5.26
N ASP A 55 21.08 15.24 5.08
CA ASP A 55 21.50 16.25 6.07
C ASP A 55 20.30 16.90 6.77
N GLY A 56 20.02 16.44 7.99
CA GLY A 56 18.93 16.97 8.81
C GLY A 56 19.07 18.43 9.24
N ASN A 57 20.22 19.08 9.02
CA ASN A 57 20.42 20.49 9.37
C ASN A 57 19.93 21.44 8.27
N LYS A 58 19.88 21.00 7.01
CA LYS A 58 19.45 21.84 5.87
C LYS A 58 17.95 22.07 5.88
N ASP A 59 17.52 23.29 5.62
CA ASP A 59 16.10 23.61 5.45
C ASP A 59 15.62 23.37 4.00
N TYR A 60 14.32 23.54 3.82
CA TYR A 60 13.61 23.26 2.58
C TYR A 60 14.13 24.15 1.43
N ASP A 61 14.28 25.46 1.67
CA ASP A 61 14.70 26.39 0.63
C ASP A 61 16.17 26.22 0.24
N THR A 62 17.02 25.84 1.18
CA THR A 62 18.43 25.49 0.94
C THR A 62 18.54 24.29 0.00
N ILE A 63 17.72 23.26 0.20
CA ILE A 63 17.71 22.09 -0.67
C ILE A 63 17.03 22.41 -1.99
N LYS A 64 15.86 23.05 -1.99
CA LYS A 64 15.12 23.35 -3.23
C LYS A 64 15.90 24.23 -4.21
N ASN A 65 16.63 25.23 -3.70
CA ASN A 65 17.39 26.19 -4.51
C ASN A 65 18.89 25.84 -4.61
N GLY A 66 19.29 24.64 -4.15
CA GLY A 66 20.67 24.16 -4.21
C GLY A 66 21.15 23.95 -5.65
N LYS A 67 22.45 24.15 -5.88
CA LYS A 67 23.05 23.98 -7.22
C LYS A 67 23.05 22.53 -7.71
N GLU A 68 23.17 21.58 -6.79
CA GLU A 68 23.20 20.13 -7.09
C GLU A 68 21.82 19.48 -7.02
N THR A 69 20.80 20.29 -6.73
CA THR A 69 19.44 19.82 -6.50
C THR A 69 18.86 19.22 -7.76
N ALA A 70 18.33 18.01 -7.61
CA ALA A 70 17.68 17.29 -8.67
C ALA A 70 16.18 17.23 -8.41
N TYR A 71 15.38 17.57 -9.42
CA TYR A 71 13.92 17.57 -9.31
C TYR A 71 13.32 16.33 -10.01
N ASP A 72 12.34 15.72 -9.38
CA ASP A 72 11.53 14.65 -9.95
C ASP A 72 10.11 15.15 -10.25
N GLU A 73 9.86 15.42 -11.53
CA GLU A 73 8.57 15.89 -12.03
C GLU A 73 7.42 14.87 -11.84
N GLU A 74 7.70 13.55 -11.84
CA GLU A 74 6.66 12.52 -11.74
C GLU A 74 6.02 12.51 -10.34
N TYR A 75 6.81 12.82 -9.31
CA TYR A 75 6.39 12.75 -7.91
C TYR A 75 6.39 14.10 -7.19
N ASP A 76 6.82 15.16 -7.86
CA ASP A 76 6.99 16.52 -7.32
C ASP A 76 7.87 16.56 -6.04
N ILE A 77 9.08 16.01 -6.18
CA ILE A 77 10.07 15.88 -5.10
C ILE A 77 11.40 16.46 -5.55
N TYR A 78 11.98 17.32 -4.71
CA TYR A 78 13.35 17.80 -4.82
C TYR A 78 14.28 16.88 -4.02
N PHE A 79 15.41 16.53 -4.59
CA PHE A 79 16.45 15.75 -3.96
C PHE A 79 17.72 16.59 -3.88
N GLU A 80 18.46 16.47 -2.78
CA GLU A 80 19.72 17.21 -2.61
C GLU A 80 20.78 16.89 -3.68
N SER A 81 20.66 15.75 -4.36
CA SER A 81 21.56 15.34 -5.43
C SER A 81 20.87 14.43 -6.45
N GLU A 82 21.41 14.37 -7.67
CA GLU A 82 20.96 13.45 -8.72
C GLU A 82 21.15 11.97 -8.31
N GLY A 83 22.18 11.67 -7.54
CA GLY A 83 22.41 10.32 -7.00
C GLY A 83 21.28 9.86 -6.08
N LEU A 84 20.83 10.76 -5.18
CA LEU A 84 19.71 10.48 -4.28
C LEU A 84 18.41 10.32 -5.08
N ARG A 85 18.14 11.22 -6.05
CA ARG A 85 16.98 11.11 -6.93
C ARG A 85 16.92 9.75 -7.64
N LYS A 86 18.05 9.31 -8.20
CA LYS A 86 18.14 8.01 -8.88
C LYS A 86 17.83 6.85 -7.93
N ALA A 87 18.40 6.85 -6.72
CA ALA A 87 18.12 5.83 -5.72
C ALA A 87 16.62 5.75 -5.35
N TYR A 88 15.92 6.89 -5.30
CA TYR A 88 14.48 6.90 -5.09
C TYR A 88 13.71 6.42 -6.32
N ARG A 89 14.09 6.81 -7.53
CA ARG A 89 13.47 6.29 -8.75
C ARG A 89 13.62 4.78 -8.91
N ASP A 90 14.68 4.19 -8.36
CA ASP A 90 14.90 2.75 -8.35
C ASP A 90 13.92 2.00 -7.44
N ARG A 91 13.36 2.63 -6.41
CA ARG A 91 12.31 2.04 -5.56
C ARG A 91 10.89 2.49 -5.91
N LEU A 92 10.71 3.72 -6.36
CA LEU A 92 9.39 4.28 -6.66
C LEU A 92 8.73 3.63 -7.89
N GLY A 93 7.41 3.49 -7.82
CA GLY A 93 6.57 2.84 -8.82
C GLY A 93 6.41 1.33 -8.61
N MET A 94 5.87 0.64 -9.62
CA MET A 94 5.67 -0.81 -9.56
C MET A 94 6.98 -1.55 -9.82
N ARG A 95 7.72 -1.80 -8.74
CA ARG A 95 8.93 -2.63 -8.73
C ARG A 95 8.64 -4.00 -8.13
N CYS A 96 9.34 -5.02 -8.62
CA CYS A 96 9.26 -6.35 -8.04
C CYS A 96 10.07 -6.42 -6.73
N PRO A 97 9.48 -6.92 -5.61
CA PRO A 97 10.20 -7.09 -4.34
C PRO A 97 11.53 -7.83 -4.46
N ILE A 98 11.55 -8.88 -5.28
CA ILE A 98 12.69 -9.78 -5.40
C ILE A 98 13.77 -9.19 -6.30
N CYS A 99 13.39 -8.66 -7.47
CA CYS A 99 14.34 -7.94 -8.32
C CYS A 99 14.96 -6.74 -7.60
N TYR A 100 14.17 -5.96 -6.88
CA TYR A 100 14.67 -4.81 -6.13
C TYR A 100 15.64 -5.24 -5.04
N LYS A 101 15.30 -6.26 -4.23
CA LYS A 101 16.22 -6.82 -3.22
C LYS A 101 17.53 -7.31 -3.84
N ASN A 102 17.46 -8.00 -4.98
CA ASN A 102 18.66 -8.47 -5.69
C ASN A 102 19.48 -7.33 -6.29
N PHE A 103 18.84 -6.27 -6.79
CA PHE A 103 19.49 -5.06 -7.30
C PHE A 103 20.22 -4.30 -6.19
N LEU A 104 19.65 -4.22 -4.98
CA LEU A 104 20.34 -3.64 -3.83
C LEU A 104 21.59 -4.42 -3.43
N ALA A 105 21.57 -5.74 -3.59
CA ALA A 105 22.73 -6.60 -3.31
C ALA A 105 23.79 -6.55 -4.41
N ASP A 106 23.38 -6.42 -5.68
CA ASP A 106 24.24 -6.32 -6.85
C ASP A 106 23.61 -5.39 -7.90
N PRO A 107 24.10 -4.14 -8.07
CA PRO A 107 23.57 -3.16 -9.01
C PRO A 107 23.62 -3.57 -10.48
N LYS A 108 24.29 -4.70 -10.83
CA LYS A 108 24.26 -5.28 -12.18
C LYS A 108 22.97 -6.08 -12.44
N LYS A 109 22.20 -6.43 -11.41
CA LYS A 109 20.93 -7.14 -11.54
C LYS A 109 19.85 -6.21 -12.06
N SER A 110 18.85 -6.79 -12.73
CA SER A 110 17.72 -6.04 -13.28
C SER A 110 16.78 -5.55 -12.16
N ASN A 111 16.32 -4.31 -12.28
CA ASN A 111 15.28 -3.70 -11.44
C ASN A 111 14.14 -3.13 -12.31
N PRO A 112 13.29 -4.01 -12.88
CA PRO A 112 12.30 -3.60 -13.87
C PRO A 112 11.16 -2.77 -13.25
N LYS A 113 10.77 -1.66 -13.91
CA LYS A 113 9.55 -0.87 -13.65
C LYS A 113 8.40 -1.43 -14.48
N PHE A 114 7.32 -1.84 -13.84
CA PHE A 114 6.10 -2.31 -14.49
C PHE A 114 5.10 -1.17 -14.67
N LYS A 115 4.24 -1.27 -15.70
CA LYS A 115 3.19 -0.28 -15.99
C LYS A 115 1.83 -0.65 -15.40
N THR A 116 1.58 -1.94 -15.15
CA THR A 116 0.33 -2.42 -14.56
C THR A 116 0.61 -3.41 -13.44
N THR A 117 -0.34 -3.53 -12.50
CA THR A 117 -0.25 -4.53 -11.42
C THR A 117 -0.20 -5.94 -11.98
N LYS A 118 -0.91 -6.20 -13.08
CA LYS A 118 -0.96 -7.51 -13.73
C LYS A 118 0.38 -7.92 -14.32
N ASP A 119 1.11 -6.98 -14.94
CA ASP A 119 2.45 -7.26 -15.48
C ASP A 119 3.42 -7.64 -14.35
N LEU A 120 3.34 -6.93 -13.22
CA LEU A 120 4.14 -7.23 -12.04
C LEU A 120 3.78 -8.60 -11.44
N GLU A 121 2.49 -8.90 -11.28
CA GLU A 121 2.01 -10.21 -10.80
C GLU A 121 2.52 -11.35 -11.69
N ASN A 122 2.36 -11.21 -13.01
CA ASN A 122 2.81 -12.21 -13.98
C ASN A 122 4.33 -12.38 -13.92
N HIS A 123 5.09 -11.29 -13.83
CA HIS A 123 6.54 -11.35 -13.67
C HIS A 123 6.96 -12.13 -12.41
N VAL A 124 6.35 -11.83 -11.26
CA VAL A 124 6.66 -12.55 -10.00
C VAL A 124 6.34 -14.04 -10.13
N LYS A 125 5.23 -14.37 -10.79
CA LYS A 125 4.84 -15.77 -11.04
C LYS A 125 5.77 -16.49 -12.00
N ASP A 126 6.11 -15.86 -13.13
CA ASP A 126 6.81 -16.54 -14.22
C ASP A 126 8.32 -16.59 -13.98
N VAL A 127 8.91 -15.51 -13.44
CA VAL A 127 10.35 -15.39 -13.22
C VAL A 127 10.75 -15.92 -11.85
N HIS A 128 9.99 -15.62 -10.81
CA HIS A 128 10.34 -16.00 -9.43
C HIS A 128 9.60 -17.22 -8.91
N LYS A 129 8.60 -17.73 -9.64
CA LYS A 129 7.76 -18.88 -9.21
C LYS A 129 7.09 -18.64 -7.85
N LEU A 130 6.74 -17.38 -7.59
CA LEU A 130 6.08 -16.95 -6.36
C LEU A 130 4.80 -16.19 -6.71
N ILE A 131 4.00 -15.89 -5.72
CA ILE A 131 2.73 -15.18 -5.84
C ILE A 131 2.87 -13.85 -5.15
N LEU A 132 2.48 -12.78 -5.85
CA LEU A 132 2.22 -11.48 -5.25
C LEU A 132 0.71 -11.34 -5.07
N CYS A 133 0.25 -11.08 -3.84
CA CYS A 133 -1.19 -10.99 -3.56
C CYS A 133 -1.80 -9.77 -4.25
N ASP A 134 -2.76 -9.99 -5.16
CA ASP A 134 -3.37 -8.92 -5.94
C ASP A 134 -4.32 -8.04 -5.11
N LEU A 135 -4.97 -8.63 -4.10
CA LEU A 135 -5.80 -7.90 -3.14
C LEU A 135 -4.93 -6.96 -2.29
N CYS A 136 -3.80 -7.45 -1.76
CA CYS A 136 -2.84 -6.61 -1.05
C CYS A 136 -2.24 -5.51 -1.94
N LEU A 137 -1.92 -5.82 -3.19
CA LEU A 137 -1.32 -4.86 -4.11
C LEU A 137 -2.26 -3.68 -4.40
N LYS A 138 -3.58 -3.89 -4.31
CA LYS A 138 -4.61 -2.86 -4.49
C LYS A 138 -4.99 -2.18 -3.16
N GLY A 139 -5.07 -2.94 -2.08
CA GLY A 139 -5.65 -2.50 -0.82
C GLY A 139 -4.66 -1.97 0.21
N LEU A 140 -3.42 -2.48 0.24
CA LEU A 140 -2.42 -2.02 1.19
C LEU A 140 -1.80 -0.69 0.75
N LYS A 141 -1.46 0.13 1.74
CA LYS A 141 -0.73 1.39 1.54
C LYS A 141 0.77 1.18 1.73
N VAL A 142 1.32 0.25 0.97
CA VAL A 142 2.76 -0.06 0.92
C VAL A 142 3.24 -0.04 -0.51
N PHE A 143 4.52 0.31 -0.75
CA PHE A 143 5.04 0.26 -2.10
C PHE A 143 5.19 -1.20 -2.56
N PRO A 144 5.00 -1.50 -3.86
CA PRO A 144 5.08 -2.87 -4.35
C PRO A 144 6.41 -3.56 -4.05
N TYR A 145 7.54 -2.85 -3.97
CA TYR A 145 8.84 -3.45 -3.62
C TYR A 145 8.96 -3.89 -2.16
N GLU A 146 8.11 -3.40 -1.28
CA GLU A 146 8.08 -3.71 0.16
C GLU A 146 7.21 -4.94 0.45
N MET A 147 6.42 -5.38 -0.54
CA MET A 147 5.47 -6.46 -0.37
C MET A 147 6.14 -7.83 -0.29
N LYS A 148 5.52 -8.73 0.48
CA LYS A 148 5.93 -10.13 0.57
C LYS A 148 5.46 -10.87 -0.67
N CYS A 149 6.36 -11.67 -1.23
CA CYS A 149 6.02 -12.69 -2.23
C CYS A 149 5.88 -14.04 -1.52
N TYR A 150 4.94 -14.86 -1.98
CA TYR A 150 4.54 -16.09 -1.30
C TYR A 150 4.78 -17.31 -2.18
N THR A 151 5.18 -18.43 -1.58
CA THR A 151 4.96 -19.75 -2.20
C THR A 151 3.45 -20.09 -2.20
N ASP A 152 3.03 -21.10 -2.96
CA ASP A 152 1.62 -21.52 -2.99
C ASP A 152 1.06 -21.83 -1.59
N LYS A 153 1.85 -22.52 -0.75
CA LYS A 153 1.46 -22.88 0.62
C LYS A 153 1.32 -21.64 1.51
N GLU A 154 2.27 -20.72 1.41
CA GLU A 154 2.24 -19.48 2.18
C GLU A 154 1.12 -18.55 1.72
N TYR A 155 0.83 -18.52 0.42
CA TYR A 155 -0.26 -17.75 -0.14
C TYR A 155 -1.61 -18.25 0.38
N PHE A 156 -1.83 -19.57 0.39
CA PHE A 156 -3.02 -20.15 0.99
C PHE A 156 -3.16 -19.79 2.47
N ARG A 157 -2.07 -19.83 3.25
CA ARG A 157 -2.08 -19.40 4.65
C ARG A 157 -2.43 -17.92 4.77
N HIS A 158 -1.79 -17.07 3.97
CA HIS A 158 -2.03 -15.63 3.92
C HIS A 158 -3.51 -15.29 3.66
N LEU A 159 -4.15 -15.97 2.70
CA LEU A 159 -5.56 -15.74 2.41
C LEU A 159 -6.50 -16.05 3.59
N ASN A 160 -6.13 -16.97 4.48
CA ASN A 160 -7.01 -17.44 5.56
C ASN A 160 -6.65 -16.85 6.94
N TYR A 161 -5.40 -16.48 7.16
CA TYR A 161 -4.88 -16.02 8.45
C TYR A 161 -4.17 -14.67 8.39
N GLY A 162 -4.08 -14.06 7.20
CA GLY A 162 -3.37 -12.80 7.02
C GLY A 162 -1.86 -12.95 7.04
N LEU A 163 -1.17 -11.83 7.23
CA LEU A 163 0.28 -11.73 7.36
C LEU A 163 0.60 -10.91 8.61
N GLN A 164 1.33 -11.54 9.53
CA GLN A 164 1.98 -10.88 10.65
C GLN A 164 3.44 -11.34 10.66
N ASP A 165 4.33 -10.45 10.24
CA ASP A 165 5.76 -10.71 10.13
C ASP A 165 6.50 -9.56 10.82
N PRO A 166 7.21 -9.79 11.94
CA PRO A 166 7.91 -8.74 12.67
C PRO A 166 8.99 -8.02 11.85
N GLU A 167 9.44 -8.62 10.74
CA GLU A 167 10.42 -7.99 9.85
C GLU A 167 9.79 -7.00 8.86
N LEU A 168 8.46 -6.96 8.75
CA LEU A 168 7.74 -6.09 7.83
C LEU A 168 7.12 -4.90 8.56
N ASP A 169 7.12 -3.76 7.88
CA ASP A 169 6.51 -2.52 8.36
C ASP A 169 4.98 -2.47 8.19
N TYR A 170 4.37 -3.60 7.83
CA TYR A 170 2.93 -3.71 7.63
C TYR A 170 2.41 -5.09 8.00
N VAL A 171 1.11 -5.12 8.29
CA VAL A 171 0.33 -6.34 8.44
C VAL A 171 -0.69 -6.43 7.31
N ALA A 172 -1.15 -7.64 7.01
CA ALA A 172 -2.27 -7.84 6.11
C ALA A 172 -3.33 -8.69 6.78
N ASP A 173 -4.58 -8.24 6.73
CA ASP A 173 -5.71 -9.03 7.21
C ASP A 173 -5.91 -10.30 6.36
N PRO A 174 -6.56 -11.34 6.92
CA PRO A 174 -7.12 -12.41 6.11
C PRO A 174 -8.02 -11.88 5.00
N HIS A 175 -8.06 -12.57 3.86
CA HIS A 175 -8.92 -12.20 2.74
C HIS A 175 -10.16 -13.10 2.72
N PRO A 176 -11.27 -12.74 3.38
CA PRO A 176 -12.40 -13.65 3.54
C PRO A 176 -13.09 -13.97 2.21
N LEU A 177 -13.66 -15.17 2.12
CA LEU A 177 -14.53 -15.55 1.00
C LEU A 177 -15.95 -15.04 1.22
N CYS A 178 -16.51 -14.38 0.22
CA CYS A 178 -17.94 -14.12 0.23
C CYS A 178 -18.72 -15.45 0.19
N PRO A 179 -19.63 -15.70 1.14
CA PRO A 179 -20.34 -16.99 1.22
C PRO A 179 -21.27 -17.22 0.03
N PHE A 180 -21.70 -16.16 -0.66
CA PHE A 180 -22.66 -16.20 -1.76
C PHE A 180 -22.00 -16.34 -3.15
N CYS A 181 -21.01 -15.51 -3.46
CA CYS A 181 -20.35 -15.46 -4.77
C CYS A 181 -18.98 -16.14 -4.82
N LYS A 182 -18.46 -16.62 -3.67
CA LYS A 182 -17.16 -17.29 -3.53
C LYS A 182 -15.95 -16.47 -4.01
N ARG A 183 -16.08 -15.15 -4.11
CA ARG A 183 -14.97 -14.22 -4.36
C ARG A 183 -14.21 -13.95 -3.06
N ARG A 184 -12.88 -13.87 -3.13
CA ARG A 184 -12.03 -13.36 -2.04
C ARG A 184 -12.17 -11.83 -2.00
N ILE A 185 -12.35 -11.29 -0.81
CA ILE A 185 -12.45 -9.86 -0.53
C ILE A 185 -11.24 -9.45 0.32
N PHE A 186 -10.78 -8.20 0.19
CA PHE A 186 -9.53 -7.74 0.82
C PHE A 186 -9.55 -7.85 2.35
N ASN A 187 -10.66 -7.52 3.01
CA ASN A 187 -10.81 -7.70 4.46
C ASN A 187 -12.28 -7.84 4.85
N GLU A 188 -12.55 -8.04 6.14
CA GLU A 188 -13.90 -8.21 6.66
C GLU A 188 -14.78 -6.96 6.49
N LYS A 189 -14.21 -5.77 6.65
CA LYS A 189 -14.92 -4.50 6.46
C LYS A 189 -15.42 -4.35 5.02
N GLU A 190 -14.55 -4.63 4.05
CA GLU A 190 -14.93 -4.64 2.64
C GLU A 190 -15.90 -5.75 2.30
N LEU A 191 -15.85 -6.90 3.00
CA LEU A 191 -16.82 -7.98 2.80
C LEU A 191 -18.23 -7.55 3.22
N ILE A 192 -18.37 -6.80 4.31
CA ILE A 192 -19.67 -6.24 4.73
C ILE A 192 -20.19 -5.32 3.63
N SER A 193 -19.39 -4.36 3.20
CA SER A 193 -19.75 -3.44 2.12
C SER A 193 -20.08 -4.18 0.81
N HIS A 194 -19.32 -5.22 0.46
CA HIS A 194 -19.59 -6.06 -0.70
C HIS A 194 -20.97 -6.72 -0.61
N LYS A 195 -21.35 -7.25 0.56
CA LYS A 195 -22.66 -7.88 0.76
C LYS A 195 -23.81 -6.89 0.59
N GLU A 196 -23.66 -5.68 1.13
CA GLU A 196 -24.66 -4.61 1.01
C GLU A 196 -24.92 -4.21 -0.44
N HIS A 197 -23.86 -4.09 -1.26
CA HIS A 197 -23.97 -3.60 -2.63
C HIS A 197 -24.20 -4.70 -3.67
N SER A 198 -23.77 -5.94 -3.39
CA SER A 198 -23.75 -7.03 -4.38
C SER A 198 -24.74 -8.15 -4.10
N HIS A 199 -25.39 -8.15 -2.93
CA HIS A 199 -26.33 -9.19 -2.52
C HIS A 199 -27.66 -8.61 -2.04
N GLN A 200 -28.69 -9.46 -2.03
CA GLN A 200 -30.02 -9.06 -1.58
C GLN A 200 -30.04 -9.05 -0.05
N HIS A 201 -30.65 -8.08 0.58
CA HIS A 201 -30.81 -8.03 2.04
C HIS A 201 -32.28 -7.99 2.43
N CYS A 202 -32.60 -8.57 3.58
CA CYS A 202 -33.91 -8.46 4.17
C CYS A 202 -34.09 -7.10 4.84
N ILE A 203 -35.11 -6.34 4.44
CA ILE A 203 -35.42 -5.02 5.01
C ILE A 203 -36.18 -5.10 6.34
N PHE A 204 -36.74 -6.26 6.66
CA PHE A 204 -37.53 -6.49 7.87
C PHE A 204 -36.71 -7.07 9.03
N CYS A 205 -35.55 -7.66 8.73
CA CYS A 205 -34.65 -8.16 9.75
C CYS A 205 -33.88 -6.99 10.40
N PRO A 206 -33.60 -7.05 11.71
CA PRO A 206 -32.68 -6.12 12.34
C PRO A 206 -31.31 -6.12 11.64
N PRO A 207 -30.64 -4.96 11.49
CA PRO A 207 -29.33 -4.86 10.84
C PRO A 207 -28.29 -5.82 11.43
N GLU A 208 -28.33 -6.05 12.74
CA GLU A 208 -27.44 -6.97 13.48
C GLU A 208 -27.48 -8.40 12.96
N LYS A 209 -28.61 -8.84 12.38
CA LYS A 209 -28.74 -10.20 11.82
C LYS A 209 -27.98 -10.38 10.52
N ASN A 210 -27.52 -9.30 9.86
CA ASN A 210 -26.79 -9.35 8.59
C ASN A 210 -27.43 -10.33 7.58
N ALA A 211 -28.76 -10.23 7.43
CA ALA A 211 -29.57 -11.16 6.65
C ALA A 211 -29.43 -10.90 5.14
N TYR A 212 -28.33 -11.40 4.57
CA TYR A 212 -28.02 -11.33 3.13
C TYR A 212 -28.31 -12.65 2.41
N PHE A 213 -28.68 -12.55 1.13
CA PHE A 213 -29.08 -13.67 0.29
C PHE A 213 -28.44 -13.55 -1.10
N LYS A 214 -28.13 -14.70 -1.71
CA LYS A 214 -27.47 -14.73 -3.02
C LYS A 214 -28.40 -14.23 -4.12
N SER A 215 -29.71 -14.49 -3.99
CA SER A 215 -30.70 -14.20 -5.03
C SER A 215 -32.02 -13.67 -4.46
N ARG A 216 -32.82 -13.02 -5.32
CA ARG A 216 -34.17 -12.57 -4.97
C ARG A 216 -35.08 -13.74 -4.57
N SER A 217 -34.91 -14.90 -5.20
CA SER A 217 -35.69 -16.11 -4.88
C SER A 217 -35.45 -16.59 -3.45
N GLU A 218 -34.19 -16.59 -3.00
CA GLU A 218 -33.84 -16.93 -1.61
C GLU A 218 -34.40 -15.91 -0.61
N LEU A 219 -34.32 -14.62 -0.95
CA LEU A 219 -34.91 -13.55 -0.13
C LEU A 219 -36.43 -13.72 0.00
N MET A 220 -37.13 -14.03 -1.09
CA MET A 220 -38.58 -14.25 -1.07
C MET A 220 -38.97 -15.50 -0.26
N ALA A 221 -38.17 -16.56 -0.33
CA ALA A 221 -38.37 -17.74 0.52
C ALA A 221 -38.20 -17.38 2.01
N HIS A 222 -37.23 -16.53 2.34
CA HIS A 222 -37.05 -16.00 3.69
C HIS A 222 -38.24 -15.13 4.14
N TYR A 223 -38.76 -14.25 3.28
CA TYR A 223 -39.95 -13.44 3.61
C TYR A 223 -41.17 -14.29 3.94
N ARG A 224 -41.45 -15.32 3.14
CA ARG A 224 -42.57 -16.24 3.41
C ARG A 224 -42.43 -17.01 4.70
N LYS A 225 -41.21 -17.40 5.06
CA LYS A 225 -40.93 -18.25 6.21
C LYS A 225 -40.85 -17.48 7.53
N GLU A 226 -40.13 -16.35 7.52
CA GLU A 226 -39.76 -15.63 8.75
C GLU A 226 -40.57 -14.34 8.95
N HIS A 227 -41.15 -13.79 7.88
CA HIS A 227 -41.95 -12.56 7.92
C HIS A 227 -43.41 -12.75 7.49
N TYR A 228 -43.78 -13.93 6.98
CA TYR A 228 -45.11 -14.28 6.48
C TYR A 228 -45.65 -13.29 5.41
N VAL A 229 -44.74 -12.74 4.59
CA VAL A 229 -45.01 -11.85 3.45
C VAL A 229 -44.81 -12.56 2.12
#